data_AF-A0A4Q3IPJ8-F1
#
_entry.id   AF-A0A4Q3IPJ8-F1
#
_cell.length_a   1.000
_cell.length_b   1.000
_cell.length_c   1.000
_cell.angle_alpha   90.00
_cell.angle_beta   90.00
_cell.angle_gamma   90.00
#
_symmetry.space_group_name_H-M   'P 1'
#
loop_
_entity.id
_entity.type
_entity.pdbx_description
1 polymer ?
#
loop_
_entity_poly.entity_id
_entity_poly.type
_entity_poly.pdbx_seq_one_letter_code
_entity_poly.pdbx_strand_id
1 'polypeptide(L)'
;MIVQRFVKWCETATTRERAEGVAMLGRALAEGEVTAADRPATVAAMTLVLEDPSPKVRLALAEALAASDNAPATIIRALGADNEEIGCLVAGVSPVLTDLDLIDLAASGGKRLQMAIAGRSAVSVRLAAAIAEIGGR
;
A
#
# COMPACT_ATOMS: atom_id res chain seq x y z
N MET A 1 21.56 11.97 9.90
CA MET A 1 20.92 10.63 10.00
C MET A 1 20.46 10.16 8.63
N ILE A 2 20.24 8.84 8.46
CA ILE A 2 19.80 8.23 7.19
C ILE A 2 18.50 8.84 6.67
N VAL A 3 17.56 9.19 7.56
CA VAL A 3 16.30 9.87 7.22
C VAL A 3 16.54 11.25 6.60
N GLN A 4 17.42 12.07 7.17
CA GLN A 4 17.76 13.38 6.59
C GLN A 4 18.47 13.27 5.23
N ARG A 5 19.26 12.20 5.03
CA ARG A 5 19.88 11.93 3.72
C ARG A 5 18.84 11.48 2.69
N PHE A 6 17.86 10.68 3.10
CA PHE A 6 16.75 10.25 2.26
C PHE A 6 15.87 11.43 1.85
N VAL A 7 15.47 12.30 2.78
CA VAL A 7 14.69 13.52 2.48
C VAL A 7 15.45 14.42 1.49
N LYS A 8 16.73 14.70 1.75
CA LYS A 8 17.57 15.51 0.86
C LYS A 8 17.79 14.88 -0.52
N TRP A 9 17.80 13.55 -0.60
CA TRP A 9 17.84 12.85 -1.88
C TRP A 9 16.50 12.97 -2.61
N CYS A 10 15.35 12.80 -1.94
CA CYS A 10 14.03 13.01 -2.53
C CYS A 10 13.84 14.43 -3.08
N GLU A 11 14.44 15.45 -2.45
CA GLU A 11 14.40 16.83 -2.93
C GLU A 11 15.14 17.06 -4.26
N THR A 12 16.15 16.24 -4.58
CA THR A 12 17.00 16.41 -5.77
C THR A 12 16.79 15.33 -6.83
N ALA A 13 16.24 14.17 -6.46
CA ALA A 13 15.96 13.05 -7.35
C ALA A 13 14.73 13.30 -8.22
N THR A 14 14.80 12.87 -9.48
CA THR A 14 13.66 12.84 -10.40
C THR A 14 12.59 11.85 -9.93
N THR A 15 11.35 12.03 -10.38
CA THR A 15 10.24 11.09 -10.10
C THR A 15 10.60 9.64 -10.44
N ARG A 16 11.36 9.42 -11.53
CA ARG A 16 11.78 8.07 -11.95
C ARG A 16 12.73 7.45 -10.94
N GLU A 17 13.76 8.19 -10.53
CA GLU A 17 14.76 7.72 -9.56
C GLU A 17 14.11 7.44 -8.20
N ARG A 18 13.17 8.29 -7.76
CA ARG A 18 12.41 8.03 -6.53
C ARG A 18 11.57 6.76 -6.64
N ALA A 19 10.83 6.57 -7.72
CA ALA A 19 10.03 5.36 -7.93
C ALA A 19 10.90 4.10 -7.95
N GLU A 20 12.05 4.13 -8.61
CA GLU A 20 12.99 3.00 -8.65
C GLU A 20 13.59 2.69 -7.29
N GLY A 21 14.06 3.71 -6.56
CA GLY A 21 14.60 3.55 -5.20
C GLY A 21 13.56 3.00 -4.22
N VAL A 22 12.33 3.50 -4.31
CA VAL A 22 11.20 3.05 -3.49
C VAL A 22 10.81 1.60 -3.82
N ALA A 23 10.74 1.24 -5.10
CA ALA A 23 10.45 -0.13 -5.51
C ALA A 23 11.49 -1.12 -4.99
N MET A 24 12.79 -0.77 -5.08
CA MET A 24 13.87 -1.60 -4.55
C MET A 24 13.77 -1.77 -3.04
N LEU A 25 13.55 -0.68 -2.29
CA LEU A 25 13.39 -0.73 -0.83
C LEU A 25 12.15 -1.54 -0.41
N GLY A 26 11.04 -1.38 -1.15
CA GLY A 26 9.81 -2.14 -0.96
C GLY A 26 10.02 -3.64 -1.13
N ARG A 27 10.69 -4.05 -2.21
CA ARG A 27 10.99 -5.46 -2.50
C ARG A 27 11.92 -6.07 -1.45
N ALA A 28 12.99 -5.37 -1.07
CA ALA A 28 13.89 -5.84 -0.01
C ALA A 28 13.14 -6.10 1.31
N LEU A 29 12.16 -5.25 1.66
CA LEU A 29 11.31 -5.49 2.83
C LEU A 29 10.38 -6.68 2.63
N ALA A 30 9.74 -6.78 1.45
CA ALA A 30 8.80 -7.85 1.12
C ALA A 30 9.47 -9.24 1.11
N GLU A 31 10.71 -9.32 0.62
CA GLU A 31 11.54 -10.52 0.52
C GLU A 31 12.26 -10.87 1.84
N GLY A 32 12.12 -10.02 2.87
CA GLY A 32 12.72 -10.25 4.19
C GLY A 32 14.23 -9.98 4.26
N GLU A 33 14.78 -9.24 3.31
CA GLU A 33 16.20 -8.89 3.23
C GLU A 33 16.58 -7.75 4.18
N VAL A 34 15.59 -7.00 4.68
CA VAL A 34 15.79 -5.94 5.68
C VAL A 34 15.96 -6.56 7.06
N THR A 35 17.11 -6.29 7.70
CA THR A 35 17.40 -6.80 9.05
C THR A 35 16.38 -6.29 10.07
N ALA A 36 16.20 -7.03 11.17
CA ALA A 36 15.30 -6.60 12.25
C ALA A 36 15.69 -5.24 12.85
N ALA A 37 16.99 -4.91 12.88
CA ALA A 37 17.50 -3.64 13.38
C ALA A 37 17.17 -2.47 12.44
N ASP A 38 17.17 -2.69 11.13
CA ASP A 38 16.89 -1.66 10.12
C ASP A 38 15.40 -1.50 9.82
N ARG A 39 14.59 -2.52 10.11
CA ARG A 39 13.14 -2.52 9.81
C ARG A 39 12.40 -1.28 10.30
N PRO A 40 12.60 -0.76 11.53
CA PRO A 40 11.93 0.47 11.97
C PRO A 40 12.29 1.69 11.12
N ALA A 41 13.56 1.84 10.72
CA ALA A 41 14.02 2.94 9.88
C ALA A 41 13.50 2.82 8.45
N THR A 42 13.46 1.61 7.91
CA THR A 42 12.86 1.31 6.59
C THR A 42 11.38 1.66 6.55
N VAL A 43 10.61 1.25 7.56
CA VAL A 43 9.18 1.58 7.64
C VAL A 43 8.98 3.09 7.78
N ALA A 44 9.80 3.78 8.58
CA ALA A 44 9.75 5.23 8.68
C ALA A 44 10.03 5.93 7.33
N ALA A 45 10.98 5.42 6.54
CA ALA A 45 11.25 5.95 5.20
C ALA A 45 10.06 5.73 4.26
N MET A 46 9.43 4.55 4.29
CA MET A 46 8.22 4.28 3.51
C MET A 46 7.04 5.16 3.91
N THR A 47 6.89 5.49 5.20
CA THR A 47 5.87 6.45 5.65
C THR A 47 6.07 7.82 4.98
N LEU A 48 7.31 8.27 4.80
CA LEU A 48 7.58 9.54 4.09
C LEU A 48 7.22 9.46 2.61
N VAL A 49 7.34 8.27 2.00
CA VAL A 49 6.98 8.04 0.58
C VAL A 49 5.48 8.17 0.34
N LEU A 50 4.64 7.88 1.35
CA LEU A 50 3.19 8.08 1.25
C LEU A 50 2.82 9.54 0.93
N GLU A 51 3.69 10.49 1.28
CA GLU A 51 3.53 11.91 1.02
C GLU A 51 4.21 12.37 -0.29
N ASP A 52 4.74 11.45 -1.12
CA ASP A 52 5.35 11.84 -2.40
C ASP A 52 4.30 12.49 -3.31
N PRO A 53 4.56 13.67 -3.88
CA PRO A 53 3.58 14.36 -4.73
C PRO A 53 3.25 13.58 -6.00
N SER A 54 4.14 12.68 -6.44
CA SER A 54 3.90 11.89 -7.64
C SER A 54 3.18 10.58 -7.32
N PRO A 55 1.98 10.34 -7.88
CA PRO A 55 1.30 9.05 -7.72
C PRO A 55 2.12 7.88 -8.28
N LYS A 56 3.04 8.12 -9.22
CA LYS A 56 3.94 7.08 -9.76
C LYS A 56 4.89 6.50 -8.71
N VAL A 57 5.37 7.34 -7.78
CA VAL A 57 6.27 6.89 -6.71
C VAL A 57 5.49 6.08 -5.67
N ARG A 58 4.29 6.54 -5.32
CA ARG A 58 3.40 5.82 -4.38
C ARG A 58 2.91 4.50 -4.98
N LEU A 59 2.61 4.47 -6.28
CA LEU A 59 2.29 3.25 -7.01
C LEU A 59 3.45 2.25 -6.98
N ALA A 60 4.69 2.70 -7.18
CA ALA A 60 5.87 1.83 -7.11
C ALA A 60 6.03 1.19 -5.71
N LEU A 61 5.70 1.92 -4.63
CA LEU A 61 5.65 1.36 -3.28
C LEU A 61 4.55 0.30 -3.15
N ALA A 62 3.35 0.59 -3.68
CA ALA A 62 2.22 -0.32 -3.65
C ALA A 62 2.51 -1.61 -4.42
N GLU A 63 3.04 -1.53 -5.63
CA GLU A 63 3.43 -2.71 -6.44
C GLU A 63 4.45 -3.59 -5.71
N ALA A 64 5.39 -2.98 -5.00
CA ALA A 64 6.41 -3.72 -4.25
C ALA A 64 5.87 -4.44 -3.00
N LEU A 65 4.82 -3.91 -2.37
CA LEU A 65 4.33 -4.40 -1.08
C LEU A 65 2.98 -5.12 -1.14
N ALA A 66 2.17 -4.89 -2.18
CA ALA A 66 0.75 -5.25 -2.20
C ALA A 66 0.52 -6.70 -1.81
N ALA A 67 1.23 -7.65 -2.43
CA ALA A 67 1.03 -9.08 -2.20
C ALA A 67 1.89 -9.68 -1.08
N SER A 68 2.62 -8.88 -0.30
CA SER A 68 3.57 -9.41 0.69
C SER A 68 2.97 -9.56 2.08
N ASP A 69 3.19 -10.72 2.71
CA ASP A 69 2.88 -10.96 4.14
C ASP A 69 3.78 -10.17 5.09
N ASN A 70 4.97 -9.74 4.61
CA ASN A 70 5.93 -8.95 5.38
C ASN A 70 5.62 -7.45 5.34
N ALA A 71 4.65 -7.03 4.52
CA ALA A 71 4.28 -5.64 4.36
C ALA A 71 3.77 -5.04 5.69
N PRO A 72 4.19 -3.81 6.06
CA PRO A 72 3.62 -3.14 7.22
C PRO A 72 2.16 -2.78 6.93
N ALA A 73 1.23 -3.34 7.72
CA ALA A 73 -0.20 -3.10 7.54
C ALA A 73 -0.58 -1.61 7.58
N THR A 74 0.16 -0.78 8.32
CA THR A 74 -0.04 0.68 8.33
C THR A 74 0.23 1.33 6.97
N ILE A 75 1.26 0.89 6.25
CA ILE A 75 1.60 1.39 4.91
C ILE A 75 0.54 0.93 3.90
N ILE A 76 0.16 -0.35 3.95
CA ILE A 76 -0.86 -0.91 3.04
C ILE A 76 -2.21 -0.21 3.23
N ARG A 77 -2.65 0.04 4.48
CA ARG A 77 -3.89 0.78 4.74
C ARG A 77 -3.85 2.20 4.19
N ALA A 78 -2.73 2.90 4.35
CA ALA A 78 -2.57 4.25 3.81
C ALA A 78 -2.64 4.25 2.27
N LEU A 79 -1.98 3.30 1.62
CA LEU A 79 -2.07 3.11 0.16
C LEU A 79 -3.49 2.73 -0.28
N GLY A 80 -4.24 1.98 0.54
CA GLY A 80 -5.64 1.64 0.28
C GLY A 80 -6.55 2.86 0.17
N ALA A 81 -6.26 3.90 0.96
CA ALA A 81 -6.98 5.16 0.99
C ALA A 81 -6.43 6.23 0.01
N ASP A 82 -5.46 5.87 -0.84
CA ASP A 82 -4.93 6.75 -1.88
C ASP A 82 -5.95 6.90 -3.03
N ASN A 83 -5.48 7.31 -4.21
CA ASN A 83 -6.26 7.34 -5.43
C ASN A 83 -6.76 5.95 -5.84
N GLU A 84 -7.76 5.92 -6.72
CA GLU A 84 -8.46 4.70 -7.12
C GLU A 84 -7.54 3.59 -7.67
N GLU A 85 -6.50 3.93 -8.44
CA GLU A 85 -5.57 2.95 -9.03
C GLU A 85 -4.77 2.22 -7.94
N ILE A 86 -4.14 2.98 -7.04
CA ILE A 86 -3.32 2.43 -5.94
C ILE A 86 -4.21 1.68 -4.94
N GLY A 87 -5.36 2.26 -4.59
CA GLY A 87 -6.31 1.65 -3.66
C GLY A 87 -6.81 0.30 -4.16
N CYS A 88 -7.21 0.21 -5.44
CA CYS A 88 -7.66 -1.05 -6.06
C CYS A 88 -6.56 -2.11 -6.06
N LEU A 89 -5.31 -1.72 -6.36
CA LEU A 89 -4.17 -2.63 -6.37
C LEU A 89 -3.98 -3.29 -5.01
N VAL A 90 -3.87 -2.52 -3.94
CA VAL A 90 -3.58 -3.08 -2.61
C VAL A 90 -4.79 -3.80 -2.01
N ALA A 91 -6.00 -3.25 -2.17
CA ALA A 91 -7.22 -3.85 -1.63
C ALA A 91 -7.56 -5.18 -2.32
N GLY A 92 -7.22 -5.33 -3.60
CA GLY A 92 -7.51 -6.53 -4.38
C GLY A 92 -6.63 -7.74 -4.07
N VAL A 93 -5.44 -7.55 -3.47
CA VAL A 93 -4.51 -8.68 -3.27
C VAL A 93 -3.86 -8.75 -1.89
N SER A 94 -3.89 -7.67 -1.10
CA SER A 94 -3.03 -7.64 0.08
C SER A 94 -3.46 -8.62 1.18
N PRO A 95 -2.54 -9.47 1.69
CA PRO A 95 -2.86 -10.44 2.74
C PRO A 95 -2.90 -9.81 4.13
N VAL A 96 -2.30 -8.63 4.33
CA VAL A 96 -2.22 -7.96 5.64
C VAL A 96 -3.45 -7.09 5.95
N LEU A 97 -4.40 -6.97 5.01
CA LEU A 97 -5.68 -6.29 5.22
C LEU A 97 -6.67 -7.24 5.88
N THR A 98 -7.26 -6.79 6.99
CA THR A 98 -8.32 -7.52 7.68
C THR A 98 -9.67 -7.28 7.01
N ASP A 99 -10.67 -8.10 7.35
CA ASP A 99 -12.06 -7.85 6.92
C ASP A 99 -12.52 -6.44 7.29
N LEU A 100 -12.16 -5.92 8.47
CA LEU A 100 -12.55 -4.58 8.88
C LEU A 100 -11.92 -3.52 7.97
N ASP A 101 -10.63 -3.65 7.67
CA ASP A 101 -9.94 -2.73 6.76
C ASP A 101 -10.59 -2.74 5.36
N LEU A 102 -10.92 -3.93 4.84
CA LEU A 102 -11.55 -4.09 3.53
C LEU A 102 -12.99 -3.54 3.52
N ILE A 103 -13.74 -3.68 4.61
CA ILE A 103 -15.08 -3.10 4.76
C ILE A 103 -14.99 -1.57 4.77
N ASP A 104 -14.06 -1.00 5.54
CA ASP A 104 -13.88 0.45 5.60
C ASP A 104 -13.51 1.01 4.23
N LEU A 105 -12.59 0.36 3.51
CA LEU A 105 -12.23 0.72 2.14
C LEU A 105 -13.42 0.60 1.17
N ALA A 106 -14.21 -0.46 1.26
CA ALA A 106 -15.39 -0.65 0.41
C ALA A 106 -16.46 0.42 0.67
N ALA A 107 -16.59 0.89 1.91
CA ALA A 107 -17.54 1.91 2.32
C ALA A 107 -17.12 3.33 1.90
N SER A 108 -15.83 3.65 1.92
CA SER A 108 -15.32 4.96 1.49
C SER A 108 -15.03 5.04 -0.01
N GLY A 109 -14.84 3.90 -0.66
CA GLY A 109 -14.43 3.80 -2.06
C GLY A 109 -15.56 3.81 -3.09
N GLY A 110 -15.17 3.87 -4.36
CA GLY A 110 -16.08 3.74 -5.49
C GLY A 110 -16.29 2.30 -5.97
N LYS A 111 -17.09 2.14 -7.02
CA LYS A 111 -17.44 0.83 -7.60
C LYS A 111 -16.22 -0.01 -7.99
N ARG A 112 -15.16 0.61 -8.53
CA ARG A 112 -13.94 -0.12 -8.91
C ARG A 112 -13.22 -0.70 -7.70
N LEU A 113 -13.15 0.02 -6.58
CA LEU A 113 -12.55 -0.48 -5.36
C LEU A 113 -13.36 -1.64 -4.77
N GLN A 114 -14.69 -1.52 -4.75
CA GLN A 114 -15.57 -2.61 -4.34
C GLN A 114 -15.41 -3.85 -5.23
N MET A 115 -15.31 -3.68 -6.55
CA MET A 115 -15.05 -4.78 -7.49
C MET A 115 -13.68 -5.43 -7.25
N ALA A 116 -12.63 -4.64 -6.96
CA ALA A 116 -11.31 -5.17 -6.63
C ALA A 116 -11.35 -6.02 -5.36
N ILE A 117 -12.04 -5.56 -4.31
CA ILE A 117 -12.21 -6.29 -3.05
C ILE A 117 -13.04 -7.57 -3.25
N ALA A 118 -14.15 -7.47 -3.98
CA ALA A 118 -15.00 -8.62 -4.29
C ALA A 118 -14.31 -9.66 -5.18
N GLY A 119 -13.33 -9.25 -5.99
CA GLY A 119 -12.54 -10.10 -6.87
C GLY A 119 -11.36 -10.83 -6.20
N ARG A 120 -11.17 -10.66 -4.88
CA ARG A 120 -10.13 -11.37 -4.12
C ARG A 120 -10.30 -12.88 -4.22
N SER A 121 -9.20 -13.61 -4.12
CA SER A 121 -9.19 -15.09 -4.13
C SER A 121 -9.97 -15.70 -2.97
N ALA A 122 -10.06 -14.99 -1.85
CA ALA A 122 -10.89 -15.33 -0.70
C ALA A 122 -11.63 -14.09 -0.19
N VAL A 123 -12.95 -14.22 -0.03
CA VAL A 123 -13.84 -13.21 0.55
C VAL A 123 -14.61 -13.88 1.67
N SER A 124 -14.49 -13.36 2.90
CA SER A 124 -15.19 -13.92 4.05
C SER A 124 -16.70 -13.68 3.95
N VAL A 125 -17.51 -14.45 4.67
CA VAL A 125 -18.96 -14.22 4.76
C VAL A 125 -19.28 -12.82 5.28
N ARG A 126 -18.50 -12.33 6.26
CA ARG A 126 -18.66 -10.98 6.82
C ARG A 126 -18.40 -9.91 5.76
N LEU A 127 -17.30 -10.02 5.04
CA LEU A 127 -16.93 -9.07 3.99
C LEU A 127 -17.93 -9.10 2.83
N ALA A 128 -18.35 -10.29 2.39
CA ALA A 128 -19.36 -10.45 1.34
C ALA A 128 -20.69 -9.80 1.73
N ALA A 129 -21.16 -10.00 2.96
CA ALA A 129 -22.38 -9.39 3.46
C ALA A 129 -22.28 -7.86 3.48
N ALA A 130 -21.16 -7.31 3.96
CA ALA A 130 -20.92 -5.87 3.99
C ALA A 130 -20.88 -5.27 2.57
N ILE A 131 -20.18 -5.91 1.62
CA ILE A 131 -20.14 -5.46 0.21
C ILE A 131 -21.54 -5.50 -0.41
N ALA A 132 -22.36 -6.52 -0.12
CA ALA A 132 -23.73 -6.60 -0.62
C ALA A 132 -24.66 -5.52 -0.03
N GLU A 133 -24.42 -5.09 1.21
CA GLU A 133 -25.16 -4.00 1.85
C GLU A 133 -24.77 -2.62 1.28
N ILE A 134 -23.49 -2.42 0.99
CA ILE A 134 -22.95 -1.17 0.45
C ILE A 134 -23.22 -1.06 -1.07
N GLY A 135 -23.07 -2.18 -1.78
CA GLY A 135 -23.21 -2.32 -3.22
C GLY A 135 -24.67 -2.20 -3.65
N GLY A 136 -25.04 -1.02 -4.14
CA GLY A 136 -26.44 -0.69 -4.50
C GLY A 136 -26.78 0.78 -4.36
N ARG A 137 -25.85 1.59 -3.83
CA ARG A 137 -25.93 3.06 -3.82
C ARG A 137 -25.27 3.68 -5.06
#